data_AF-A0A151JN18-F1
#
_entry.id   AF-A0A151JN18-F1
#
_cell.length_a   1.000
_cell.length_b   1.000
_cell.length_c   1.000
_cell.angle_alpha   90.00
_cell.angle_beta   90.00
_cell.angle_gamma   90.00
#
_symmetry.space_group_name_H-M   'P 1'
#
loop_
_entity.id
_entity.type
_entity.pdbx_description
1 polymer ?
#
loop_
_entity_poly.entity_id
_entity_poly.type
_entity_poly.pdbx_seq_one_letter_code
_entity_poly.pdbx_strand_id
1 'polypeptide(L)'
;MTETLERTLAPLMTIGGFCNLGMFEYPVGQLRSYISCLYALVKWSLLIYFFYYPIYTRTFQIYKTLYINDTVQFATITLILISIYRFKELKTCLRELAIVDHTLEVLGTPKEYHRLRNWIIRIIIGWIVFVFWQSMCDNFYFFFYFNIDINFTGFVTVMYTALLKNYPSNIIAFSALISAAILGLVLYMCIR
;
A
#
# COMPACT_ATOMS: atom_id res chain seq x y z
N MET A 1 -29.96 -8.33 4.89
CA MET A 1 -29.19 -7.32 4.13
C MET A 1 -27.95 -8.03 3.62
N THR A 2 -27.90 -8.37 2.33
CA THR A 2 -26.85 -9.23 1.76
C THR A 2 -25.51 -8.48 1.78
N GLU A 3 -24.55 -8.99 2.56
CA GLU A 3 -23.16 -8.55 2.44
C GLU A 3 -22.68 -8.90 1.04
N THR A 4 -22.26 -7.90 0.28
CA THR A 4 -21.68 -8.08 -1.06
C THR A 4 -20.16 -8.18 -0.94
N LEU A 5 -19.54 -8.93 -1.86
CA LEU A 5 -18.08 -9.05 -1.99
C LEU A 5 -17.39 -7.67 -1.96
N GLU A 6 -17.99 -6.69 -2.61
CA GLU A 6 -17.53 -5.30 -2.65
C GLU A 6 -17.47 -4.65 -1.26
N ARG A 7 -18.49 -4.87 -0.41
CA ARG A 7 -18.50 -4.38 0.98
C ARG A 7 -17.45 -5.06 1.85
N THR A 8 -17.08 -6.30 1.50
CA THR A 8 -16.04 -7.07 2.21
C THR A 8 -14.63 -6.59 1.86
N LEU A 9 -14.43 -6.15 0.61
CA LEU A 9 -13.16 -5.59 0.12
C LEU A 9 -13.00 -4.09 0.42
N ALA A 10 -14.08 -3.40 0.77
CA ALA A 10 -14.07 -1.97 1.06
C ALA A 10 -12.97 -1.51 2.04
N PRO A 11 -12.67 -2.20 3.17
CA PRO A 11 -11.58 -1.79 4.06
C PRO A 11 -10.21 -1.85 3.37
N LEU A 12 -9.97 -2.89 2.58
CA LEU A 12 -8.72 -3.08 1.83
C LEU A 12 -8.58 -2.02 0.74
N MET A 13 -9.65 -1.73 0.01
CA MET A 13 -9.68 -0.70 -1.02
C MET A 13 -9.53 0.71 -0.43
N THR A 14 -10.12 0.98 0.74
CA THR A 14 -10.01 2.27 1.42
C THR A 14 -8.55 2.53 1.81
N ILE A 15 -7.87 1.53 2.39
CA ILE A 15 -6.47 1.66 2.80
C ILE A 15 -5.53 1.68 1.59
N GLY A 16 -5.84 0.91 0.53
CA GLY A 16 -5.17 1.03 -0.77
C GLY A 16 -5.30 2.44 -1.35
N GLY A 17 -6.48 3.04 -1.20
CA GLY A 17 -6.76 4.46 -1.49
C GLY A 17 -5.84 5.42 -0.73
N PHE A 18 -5.81 5.31 0.60
CA PHE A 18 -4.94 6.14 1.45
C PHE A 18 -3.45 5.97 1.13
N CYS A 19 -3.02 4.76 0.79
CA CYS A 19 -1.65 4.45 0.41
C CYS A 19 -1.32 4.84 -1.03
N ASN A 20 -2.24 5.47 -1.76
CA ASN A 20 -2.11 5.85 -3.17
C ASN A 20 -1.85 4.65 -4.13
N LEU A 21 -2.25 3.46 -3.70
CA LEU A 21 -2.16 2.20 -4.46
C LEU A 21 -3.48 1.85 -5.18
N GLY A 22 -4.60 2.44 -4.74
CA GLY A 22 -5.93 2.21 -5.27
C GLY A 22 -6.71 3.51 -5.40
N MET A 23 -7.68 3.51 -6.28
CA MET A 23 -8.54 4.68 -6.54
C MET A 23 -9.75 4.66 -5.60
N PHE A 24 -10.01 5.76 -4.91
CA PHE A 24 -11.24 5.95 -4.14
C PHE A 24 -12.44 6.09 -5.09
N GLU A 25 -13.30 5.08 -5.17
CA GLU A 25 -14.68 5.23 -5.64
C GLU A 25 -15.61 5.03 -4.43
N TYR A 26 -15.93 6.13 -3.76
CA TYR A 26 -17.06 6.18 -2.82
C TYR A 26 -17.85 7.47 -3.14
N PRO A 27 -19.05 7.39 -3.76
CA PRO A 27 -19.88 6.22 -4.08
C PRO A 27 -19.57 5.59 -5.46
N VAL A 28 -20.00 4.32 -5.62
CA VAL A 28 -19.90 3.51 -6.85
C VAL A 28 -20.62 4.22 -8.00
N GLY A 29 -19.85 4.67 -9.00
CA GLY A 29 -20.39 5.28 -10.22
C GLY A 29 -19.95 6.72 -10.51
N GLN A 30 -19.26 7.40 -9.58
CA GLN A 30 -18.80 8.77 -9.82
C GLN A 30 -17.29 8.81 -10.15
N LEU A 31 -16.98 9.35 -11.34
CA LEU A 31 -15.63 9.45 -11.91
C LEU A 31 -14.74 10.44 -11.12
N ARG A 32 -14.25 10.06 -9.93
CA ARG A 32 -13.16 10.77 -9.23
C ARG A 32 -11.79 10.12 -9.40
N SER A 33 -11.75 9.16 -10.30
CA SER A 33 -10.62 8.36 -10.74
C SER A 33 -9.37 9.18 -11.08
N TYR A 34 -9.58 10.19 -11.93
CA TYR A 34 -8.51 11.02 -12.46
C TYR A 34 -7.91 11.95 -11.40
N ILE A 35 -8.75 12.51 -10.52
CA ILE A 35 -8.32 13.42 -9.46
C ILE A 35 -7.51 12.69 -8.39
N SER A 36 -7.93 11.47 -8.01
CA SER A 36 -7.17 10.64 -7.06
C SER A 36 -5.81 10.23 -7.62
N CYS A 37 -5.75 9.94 -8.93
CA CYS A 37 -4.51 9.57 -9.63
C CYS A 37 -3.54 10.75 -9.75
N LEU A 38 -4.03 11.92 -10.19
CA LEU A 38 -3.22 13.14 -10.22
C LEU A 38 -2.74 13.53 -8.82
N TYR A 39 -3.58 13.39 -7.80
CA TYR A 39 -3.20 13.64 -6.41
C TYR A 39 -2.04 12.73 -5.97
N ALA A 40 -2.13 11.42 -6.26
CA ALA A 40 -1.06 10.48 -5.98
C ALA A 40 0.24 10.90 -6.69
N LEU A 41 0.17 11.18 -8.00
CA LEU A 41 1.33 11.61 -8.78
C LEU A 41 1.96 12.90 -8.24
N VAL A 42 1.14 13.90 -7.91
CA VAL A 42 1.62 15.17 -7.33
C VAL A 42 2.28 14.93 -5.97
N LYS A 43 1.64 14.14 -5.09
CA LYS A 43 2.19 13.81 -3.77
C LYS A 43 3.56 13.14 -3.88
N TRP A 44 3.69 12.13 -4.75
CA TRP A 44 4.95 11.44 -4.98
C TRP A 44 6.00 12.34 -5.64
N SER A 45 5.61 13.16 -6.61
CA SER A 45 6.51 14.12 -7.25
C SER A 45 7.07 15.13 -6.24
N LEU A 46 6.22 15.66 -5.35
CA LEU A 46 6.65 16.55 -4.28
C LEU A 46 7.57 15.83 -3.29
N LEU A 47 7.24 14.59 -2.89
CA LEU A 47 8.07 13.80 -1.99
C LEU A 47 9.47 13.54 -2.58
N ILE A 48 9.53 13.20 -3.87
CA ILE A 48 10.80 13.01 -4.58
C ILE A 48 11.59 14.30 -4.64
N TYR A 49 10.95 15.39 -5.06
CA TYR A 49 11.63 16.66 -5.25
C TYR A 49 12.17 17.24 -3.94
N PHE A 50 11.36 17.26 -2.88
CA PHE A 50 11.73 17.90 -1.61
C PHE A 50 12.56 17.01 -0.70
N PHE A 51 12.36 15.70 -0.71
CA PHE A 51 13.00 14.81 0.26
C PHE A 51 14.06 13.92 -0.38
N TYR A 52 13.71 13.16 -1.41
CA TYR A 52 14.62 12.15 -1.95
C TYR A 52 15.74 12.74 -2.81
N TYR A 53 15.42 13.70 -3.69
CA TYR A 53 16.40 14.31 -4.60
C TYR A 53 17.57 15.02 -3.86
N PRO A 54 17.33 15.80 -2.78
CA PRO A 54 18.42 16.36 -1.98
C PRO A 54 19.26 15.30 -1.28
N ILE A 55 18.62 14.21 -0.81
CA ILE A 55 19.33 13.10 -0.16
C ILE A 55 20.23 12.39 -1.19
N TYR A 56 19.72 12.14 -2.40
CA TYR A 56 20.49 11.51 -3.47
C TYR A 56 21.67 12.35 -3.93
N THR A 57 21.45 13.63 -4.17
CA THR A 57 22.53 14.53 -4.60
C THR A 57 23.63 14.61 -3.53
N ARG A 58 23.26 14.71 -2.25
CA ARG A 58 24.23 14.67 -1.14
C ARG A 58 24.96 13.33 -1.06
N THR A 59 24.25 12.21 -1.15
CA THR A 59 24.83 10.86 -1.06
C THR A 59 25.78 10.60 -2.22
N PHE A 60 25.39 10.99 -3.44
CA PHE A 60 26.22 10.88 -4.63
C PHE A 60 27.47 11.77 -4.55
N GLN A 61 27.36 12.98 -4.01
CA GLN A 61 28.52 13.86 -3.81
C GLN A 61 29.51 13.30 -2.79
N ILE A 62 29.04 12.73 -1.68
CA ILE A 62 29.89 12.23 -0.59
C ILE A 62 30.50 10.88 -0.96
N TYR A 63 29.68 9.91 -1.38
CA TYR A 63 30.08 8.52 -1.52
C TYR A 63 30.35 8.10 -2.97
N LYS A 64 29.98 8.92 -3.96
CA LYS A 64 30.07 8.63 -5.41
C LYS A 64 29.48 7.26 -5.81
N THR A 65 28.58 6.73 -5.00
CA THR A 65 28.02 5.39 -5.12
C THR A 65 26.51 5.49 -5.03
N LEU A 66 25.80 4.70 -5.84
CA LEU A 66 24.35 4.56 -5.79
C LEU A 66 24.02 3.36 -4.89
N TYR A 67 23.12 3.55 -3.93
CA TYR A 67 22.71 2.48 -3.01
C TYR A 67 21.47 1.75 -3.54
N ILE A 68 21.36 0.46 -3.22
CA ILE A 68 20.19 -0.37 -3.57
C ILE A 68 18.88 0.25 -3.05
N ASN A 69 18.95 0.95 -1.91
CA ASN A 69 17.79 1.63 -1.33
C ASN A 69 17.24 2.76 -2.22
N ASP A 70 18.09 3.35 -3.05
CA ASP A 70 17.72 4.40 -4.01
C ASP A 70 16.90 3.79 -5.15
N THR A 71 17.27 2.57 -5.59
CA THR A 71 16.54 1.80 -6.60
C THR A 71 15.11 1.46 -6.18
N VAL A 72 14.89 1.19 -4.89
CA VAL A 72 13.55 0.85 -4.35
C VAL A 72 12.56 2.00 -4.57
N GLN A 73 13.00 3.25 -4.46
CA GLN A 73 12.12 4.40 -4.62
C GLN A 73 11.72 4.61 -6.09
N PHE A 74 12.66 4.44 -7.02
CA PHE A 74 12.32 4.46 -8.45
C PHE A 74 11.36 3.32 -8.80
N ALA A 75 11.60 2.12 -8.27
CA ALA A 75 10.70 0.98 -8.45
C ALA A 75 9.28 1.29 -7.93
N THR A 76 9.12 2.02 -6.82
CA THR A 76 7.78 2.43 -6.36
C THR A 76 7.03 3.30 -7.33
N ILE A 77 7.69 4.29 -7.94
CA ILE A 77 7.05 5.17 -8.92
C ILE A 77 6.57 4.36 -10.12
N THR A 78 7.43 3.46 -10.61
CA THR A 78 7.08 2.56 -11.71
C THR A 78 5.92 1.65 -11.33
N LEU A 79 5.91 1.08 -10.12
CA LEU A 79 4.82 0.24 -9.62
C LEU A 79 3.50 1.00 -9.49
N ILE A 80 3.53 2.27 -9.06
CA ILE A 80 2.33 3.12 -8.97
C ILE A 80 1.79 3.42 -10.37
N LEU A 81 2.67 3.73 -11.33
CA LEU A 81 2.25 3.92 -12.73
C LEU A 81 1.64 2.63 -13.32
N ILE A 82 2.24 1.48 -13.04
CA ILE A 82 1.73 0.17 -13.44
C ILE A 82 0.38 -0.11 -12.77
N SER A 83 0.23 0.18 -11.47
CA SER A 83 -1.01 -0.05 -10.74
C SER A 83 -2.15 0.83 -11.26
N ILE A 84 -1.84 2.09 -11.62
CA ILE A 84 -2.78 3.00 -12.26
C ILE A 84 -3.20 2.45 -13.64
N TYR A 85 -2.26 1.98 -14.44
CA TYR A 85 -2.54 1.44 -15.78
C TYR A 85 -3.41 0.19 -15.72
N ARG A 86 -3.05 -0.76 -14.84
CA ARG A 86 -3.77 -2.04 -14.66
C ARG A 86 -5.03 -1.92 -13.81
N PHE A 87 -5.34 -0.74 -13.29
CA PHE A 87 -6.54 -0.53 -12.47
C PHE A 87 -7.82 -0.90 -13.22
N LYS A 88 -7.89 -0.59 -14.51
CA LYS A 88 -9.05 -0.93 -15.35
C LYS A 88 -9.27 -2.45 -15.42
N GLU A 89 -8.19 -3.21 -15.54
CA GLU A 89 -8.22 -4.68 -15.56
C GLU A 89 -8.65 -5.25 -14.21
N LEU A 90 -8.12 -4.70 -13.10
CA LEU A 90 -8.51 -5.09 -11.75
C LEU A 90 -10.01 -4.88 -11.51
N LYS A 91 -10.58 -3.77 -11.99
CA LYS A 91 -12.01 -3.47 -11.89
C LYS A 91 -12.86 -4.50 -12.65
N THR A 92 -12.45 -4.87 -13.85
CA THR A 92 -13.12 -5.93 -14.63
C THR A 92 -13.06 -7.27 -13.89
N CYS A 93 -11.88 -7.63 -13.39
CA CYS A 93 -11.68 -8.87 -12.62
C CYS A 93 -12.57 -8.93 -11.37
N LEU A 94 -12.67 -7.84 -10.60
CA LEU A 94 -13.54 -7.78 -9.43
C LEU A 94 -15.03 -7.89 -9.79
N ARG A 95 -15.45 -7.34 -10.93
CA ARG A 95 -16.83 -7.46 -11.41
C ARG A 95 -17.15 -8.89 -11.85
N GLU A 96 -16.23 -9.55 -12.55
CA GLU A 96 -16.38 -10.97 -12.91
C GLU A 96 -16.43 -11.85 -11.67
N LEU A 97 -15.57 -11.58 -10.69
CA LEU A 97 -15.53 -12.28 -9.41
C LEU A 97 -16.87 -12.14 -8.66
N ALA A 98 -17.47 -10.94 -8.65
CA ALA A 98 -18.78 -10.73 -8.04
C ALA A 98 -19.91 -11.51 -8.76
N ILE A 99 -19.83 -11.67 -10.09
CA ILE A 99 -20.80 -12.47 -10.86
C ILE A 99 -20.64 -13.96 -10.52
N VAL A 100 -19.40 -14.46 -10.51
CA VAL A 100 -19.09 -15.86 -10.16
C VAL A 100 -19.56 -16.18 -8.75
N ASP A 101 -19.32 -15.28 -7.81
CA ASP A 101 -19.76 -15.37 -6.43
C ASP A 101 -21.30 -15.44 -6.29
N HIS A 102 -22.05 -14.65 -7.07
CA HIS A 102 -23.51 -14.77 -7.15
C HIS A 102 -23.98 -16.13 -7.73
N THR A 103 -23.27 -16.69 -8.71
CA THR A 103 -23.60 -18.03 -9.24
C THR A 103 -23.30 -19.14 -8.25
N LEU A 104 -22.22 -19.03 -7.47
CA LEU A 104 -21.85 -19.97 -6.40
C LEU A 104 -22.87 -20.00 -5.26
N GLU A 105 -23.47 -18.85 -4.93
CA GLU A 105 -24.59 -18.76 -3.98
C GLU A 105 -25.82 -19.55 -4.47
N VAL A 106 -26.16 -19.43 -5.76
CA VAL A 106 -27.27 -20.17 -6.38
C VAL A 106 -26.99 -21.68 -6.44
N LEU A 107 -25.72 -22.07 -6.57
CA LEU A 107 -25.26 -23.46 -6.52
C LEU A 107 -25.24 -24.06 -5.10
N GLY A 108 -25.64 -23.31 -4.07
CA GLY A 108 -25.81 -23.81 -2.70
C GLY A 108 -24.54 -23.77 -1.84
N THR A 109 -23.49 -23.07 -2.26
CA THR A 109 -22.32 -22.87 -1.41
C THR A 109 -22.59 -21.77 -0.36
N PRO A 110 -22.34 -22.03 0.94
CA PRO A 110 -22.60 -21.04 1.98
C PRO A 110 -21.59 -19.90 1.95
N LYS A 111 -22.09 -18.66 2.08
CA LYS A 111 -21.29 -17.42 2.06
C LYS A 111 -20.40 -17.29 3.31
N GLU A 112 -19.09 -17.43 3.14
CA GLU A 112 -18.08 -17.18 4.19
C GLU A 112 -17.48 -15.76 4.15
N TYR A 113 -18.22 -14.74 3.69
CA TYR A 113 -17.70 -13.36 3.62
C TYR A 113 -17.19 -12.83 4.96
N HIS A 114 -17.82 -13.23 6.05
CA HIS A 114 -17.41 -12.84 7.39
C HIS A 114 -15.99 -13.33 7.74
N ARG A 115 -15.61 -14.52 7.24
CA ARG A 115 -14.27 -15.09 7.41
C ARG A 115 -13.25 -14.36 6.54
N LEU A 116 -13.63 -14.03 5.30
CA LEU A 116 -12.81 -13.23 4.40
C LEU A 116 -12.55 -11.83 4.97
N ARG A 117 -13.59 -11.18 5.49
CA ARG A 117 -13.49 -9.86 6.14
C ARG A 117 -12.51 -9.88 7.32
N ASN A 118 -12.61 -10.90 8.18
CA ASN A 118 -11.70 -11.08 9.31
C ASN A 118 -10.25 -11.32 8.84
N TRP A 119 -10.06 -12.05 7.76
CA TRP A 119 -8.74 -12.25 7.14
C TRP A 119 -8.15 -10.93 6.62
N ILE A 120 -8.94 -10.13 5.89
CA ILE A 120 -8.52 -8.81 5.39
C ILE A 120 -8.15 -7.88 6.56
N ILE A 121 -8.97 -7.83 7.60
CA ILE A 121 -8.69 -7.03 8.80
C ILE A 121 -7.37 -7.47 9.46
N ARG A 122 -7.11 -8.78 9.55
CA ARG A 122 -5.86 -9.32 10.10
C ARG A 122 -4.64 -8.91 9.27
N ILE A 123 -4.74 -8.90 7.94
CA ILE A 123 -3.67 -8.43 7.05
C ILE A 123 -3.38 -6.95 7.29
N ILE A 124 -4.44 -6.13 7.41
CA ILE A 124 -4.30 -4.69 7.69
C ILE A 124 -3.60 -4.46 9.02
N ILE A 125 -4.02 -5.14 10.09
CA ILE A 125 -3.40 -5.01 11.42
C ILE A 125 -1.93 -5.44 11.36
N GLY A 126 -1.63 -6.57 10.71
CA GLY A 126 -0.26 -7.05 10.54
C GLY A 126 0.63 -6.04 9.81
N TRP A 127 0.12 -5.42 8.75
CA TRP A 127 0.83 -4.36 8.03
C TRP A 127 1.08 -3.13 8.90
N ILE A 128 0.09 -2.67 9.69
CA ILE A 128 0.27 -1.54 10.62
C ILE A 128 1.38 -1.84 11.63
N VAL A 129 1.35 -3.04 12.24
CA VAL A 129 2.38 -3.48 13.20
C VAL A 129 3.76 -3.52 12.53
N PHE A 130 3.85 -4.01 11.29
CA PHE A 130 5.10 -4.04 10.53
C PHE A 130 5.68 -2.63 10.31
N VAL A 131 4.85 -1.65 9.93
CA VAL A 131 5.28 -0.26 9.73
C VAL A 131 5.83 0.34 11.03
N PHE A 132 5.14 0.12 12.16
CA PHE A 132 5.59 0.61 13.46
C PHE A 132 6.88 -0.06 13.91
N TRP A 133 6.99 -1.38 13.73
CA TRP A 133 8.19 -2.14 14.04
C TRP A 133 9.40 -1.60 13.27
N GLN A 134 9.28 -1.44 11.95
CA GLN A 134 10.37 -0.93 11.12
C GLN A 134 10.79 0.48 11.53
N SER A 135 9.82 1.35 11.85
CA SER A 135 10.11 2.69 12.35
C SER A 135 10.87 2.65 13.69
N MET A 136 10.48 1.77 14.62
CA MET A 136 11.19 1.62 15.89
C MET A 136 12.63 1.12 15.69
N CYS A 137 12.85 0.14 14.82
CA CYS A 137 14.19 -0.37 14.52
C CYS A 137 15.12 0.72 13.97
N ASP A 138 14.65 1.51 13.01
CA ASP A 138 15.44 2.58 12.41
C ASP A 138 15.81 3.68 13.42
N ASN A 139 14.87 4.03 14.29
CA ASN A 139 15.13 4.99 15.35
C ASN A 139 16.14 4.44 16.35
N PHE A 140 15.98 3.19 16.80
CA PHE A 140 16.92 2.56 17.72
C PHE A 140 18.33 2.50 17.13
N TYR A 141 18.46 2.12 15.85
CA TYR A 141 19.73 2.13 15.14
C TYR A 141 20.35 3.53 15.11
N PHE A 142 19.56 4.56 14.78
CA PHE A 142 20.05 5.94 14.74
C PHE A 142 20.52 6.43 16.11
N PHE A 143 19.74 6.17 17.16
CA PHE A 143 20.09 6.53 18.54
C PHE A 143 21.40 5.87 18.99
N PHE A 144 21.52 4.56 18.79
CA PHE A 144 22.66 3.80 19.25
C PHE A 144 23.93 4.09 18.44
N TYR A 145 23.79 4.22 17.11
CA TYR A 145 24.94 4.44 16.22
C TYR A 145 25.54 5.83 16.37
N PHE A 146 24.71 6.88 16.50
CA PHE A 146 25.21 8.24 16.61
C PHE A 146 25.48 8.68 18.05
N ASN A 147 25.01 7.92 19.05
CA ASN A 147 25.25 8.16 20.48
C ASN A 147 24.95 9.62 20.89
N ILE A 148 23.85 10.18 20.36
CA ILE A 148 23.47 11.60 20.51
C ILE A 148 22.47 11.72 21.67
N ASP A 149 22.71 12.65 22.58
CA ASP A 149 21.68 13.20 23.47
C ASP A 149 20.71 14.04 22.64
N ILE A 150 19.63 13.42 22.18
CA ILE A 150 18.68 14.07 21.27
C ILE A 150 17.56 14.73 22.08
N ASN A 151 17.46 16.06 21.99
CA ASN A 151 16.28 16.80 22.47
C ASN A 151 15.00 16.30 21.80
N PHE A 152 13.83 16.47 22.44
CA PHE A 152 12.53 16.02 21.92
C PHE A 152 12.28 16.40 20.44
N THR A 153 12.65 17.63 20.04
CA THR A 153 12.54 18.09 18.65
C THR A 153 13.38 17.27 17.68
N GLY A 154 14.59 16.89 18.06
CA GLY A 154 15.45 16.03 17.24
C GLY A 154 14.87 14.62 17.13
N PHE A 155 14.27 14.09 18.21
CA PHE A 155 13.64 12.77 18.19
C PHE A 155 12.46 12.75 17.21
N VAL A 156 11.60 13.76 17.26
CA VAL A 156 10.48 13.90 16.31
C VAL A 156 10.99 13.98 14.86
N THR A 157 12.10 14.70 14.64
CA THR A 157 12.71 14.83 13.31
C THR A 157 13.25 13.49 12.80
N VAL A 158 13.93 12.72 13.65
CA VAL A 158 14.46 11.39 13.29
C VAL A 158 13.31 10.41 13.02
N MET A 159 12.28 10.40 13.86
CA MET A 159 11.07 9.60 13.65
C MET A 159 10.40 9.92 12.30
N TYR A 160 10.24 11.20 11.99
CA TYR A 160 9.64 11.66 10.74
C TYR A 160 10.48 11.24 9.52
N THR A 161 11.80 11.43 9.58
CA THR A 161 12.70 11.06 8.47
C THR A 161 12.77 9.55 8.26
N ALA A 162 12.74 8.74 9.34
CA ALA A 162 12.68 7.28 9.25
C ALA A 162 11.37 6.79 8.62
N LEU A 163 10.23 7.39 9.01
CA LEU A 163 8.93 7.09 8.40
C LEU A 163 8.93 7.41 6.91
N LEU A 164 9.45 8.57 6.51
CA LEU A 164 9.54 8.94 5.10
C LEU A 164 10.46 8.00 4.32
N LYS A 165 11.62 7.64 4.86
CA LYS A 165 12.59 6.75 4.21
C LYS A 165 12.00 5.37 3.92
N ASN A 166 11.20 4.82 4.83
CA ASN A 166 10.59 3.50 4.69
C ASN A 166 9.25 3.50 3.97
N TYR A 167 8.64 4.66 3.76
CA TYR A 167 7.34 4.81 3.10
C TYR A 167 7.25 4.07 1.74
N PRO A 168 8.26 4.12 0.84
CA PRO A 168 8.23 3.38 -0.42
C PRO A 168 8.17 1.86 -0.22
N SER A 169 9.03 1.33 0.66
CA SER A 169 9.08 -0.11 0.96
C SER A 169 7.77 -0.60 1.56
N ASN A 170 7.19 0.17 2.50
CA ASN A 170 5.91 -0.14 3.12
C ASN A 170 4.75 -0.20 2.11
N ILE A 171 4.79 0.64 1.08
CA ILE A 171 3.82 0.66 0.00
C ILE A 171 3.98 -0.54 -0.92
N ILE A 172 5.20 -0.93 -1.28
CA ILE A 172 5.44 -2.17 -2.04
C ILE A 172 4.90 -3.37 -1.26
N ALA A 173 5.27 -3.49 0.02
CA ALA A 173 4.83 -4.57 0.89
C ALA A 173 3.30 -4.64 0.95
N PHE A 174 2.63 -3.49 1.11
CA PHE A 174 1.18 -3.44 1.10
C PHE A 174 0.57 -3.86 -0.24
N SER A 175 1.13 -3.39 -1.36
CA SER A 175 0.66 -3.78 -2.69
C SER A 175 0.79 -5.28 -2.93
N ALA A 176 1.89 -5.90 -2.48
CA ALA A 176 2.14 -7.31 -2.60
C ALA A 176 1.15 -8.11 -1.75
N LEU A 177 0.85 -7.64 -0.53
CA LEU A 177 -0.17 -8.23 0.35
C LEU A 177 -1.58 -8.16 -0.29
N ILE A 178 -1.95 -7.05 -0.92
CA ILE A 178 -3.22 -6.93 -1.65
C ILE A 178 -3.27 -7.94 -2.80
N SER A 179 -2.24 -8.00 -3.64
CA SER A 179 -2.19 -8.93 -4.77
C SER A 179 -2.24 -10.39 -4.30
N ALA A 180 -1.52 -10.73 -3.22
CA ALA A 180 -1.54 -12.06 -2.63
C ALA A 180 -2.93 -12.43 -2.07
N ALA A 181 -3.62 -11.48 -1.43
CA ALA A 181 -4.97 -11.71 -0.90
C ALA A 181 -5.98 -11.97 -2.03
N ILE A 182 -5.92 -11.21 -3.12
CA ILE A 182 -6.79 -11.39 -4.29
C ILE A 182 -6.50 -12.73 -4.97
N LEU A 183 -5.23 -13.06 -5.19
CA LEU A 183 -4.83 -14.34 -5.79
C LEU A 183 -5.29 -15.53 -4.92
N GLY A 184 -5.11 -15.45 -3.60
CA GLY A 184 -5.55 -16.47 -2.67
C GLY A 184 -7.07 -16.65 -2.67
N LEU A 185 -7.83 -15.58 -2.85
CA LEU A 185 -9.29 -15.61 -2.97
C LEU A 185 -9.73 -16.29 -4.26
N VAL A 186 -9.09 -15.97 -5.40
CA VAL A 186 -9.37 -16.62 -6.69
C VAL A 186 -9.06 -18.12 -6.62
N LEU A 187 -7.90 -18.50 -6.07
CA LEU A 187 -7.53 -19.91 -5.89
C LEU A 187 -8.50 -20.66 -4.99
N TYR A 188 -8.96 -20.05 -3.91
CA TYR A 188 -9.97 -20.63 -3.02
C TYR A 188 -11.29 -20.91 -3.74
N MET A 189 -11.72 -20.02 -4.65
CA MET A 189 -12.92 -20.24 -5.45
C MET A 189 -12.76 -21.29 -6.55
N CYS A 190 -11.57 -21.44 -7.15
CA CYS A 190 -11.35 -22.41 -8.24
C CYS A 190 -11.16 -23.86 -7.76
N ILE A 191 -10.73 -24.06 -6.51
CA ILE A 191 -10.44 -25.41 -5.95
C ILE A 191 -11.69 -26.04 -5.32
N ARG A 192 -12.74 -25.27 -5.07
CA ARG A 192 -14.00 -25.72 -4.45
C ARG A 192 -15.08 -25.92 -5.50
#